data_AF-A0A3P6E5R2-F1
#
_entry.id   AF-A0A3P6E5R2-F1
#
_cell.length_a   1.000
_cell.length_b   1.000
_cell.length_c   1.000
_cell.angle_alpha   90.00
_cell.angle_beta   90.00
_cell.angle_gamma   90.00
#
_symmetry.space_group_name_H-M   'P 1'
#
loop_
_entity.id
_entity.type
_entity.pdbx_description
1 polymer ?
#
loop_
_entity_poly.entity_id
_entity_poly.type
_entity_poly.pdbx_seq_one_letter_code
_entity_poly.pdbx_strand_id
1 'polypeptide(L)'
;MDYFPILELPEEIQALVVEHLASNSFTGLYGLRASCKSMKALAERSRVNHFYDVLSVPRRLNMPPGLFKTCYAERNPSTLYMKGVQFFFTFNLQEEGLAFMKLAADEGYERAVYTYAMTRKIFWGDEEYFARFTRESVDRIGKLVRSLKWAWGLSHGDEFQAKRNEFISTVVPSFYSCQCVPVLERD
;
A
#
# COMPACT_ATOMS: atom_id res chain seq x y z
N MET A 1 -0.66 -34.88 -6.23
CA MET A 1 -0.14 -33.72 -5.49
C MET A 1 -0.36 -34.05 -4.03
N ASP A 2 0.71 -34.36 -3.31
CA ASP A 2 0.59 -34.62 -1.88
C ASP A 2 0.34 -33.29 -1.18
N TYR A 3 -0.82 -33.19 -0.51
CA TYR A 3 -1.16 -32.00 0.26
C TYR A 3 -0.38 -32.07 1.58
N PHE A 4 0.56 -31.15 1.77
CA PHE A 4 1.28 -31.02 3.03
C PHE A 4 0.44 -30.17 4.01
N PRO A 5 -0.07 -30.73 5.12
CA PRO A 5 -0.92 -29.98 6.04
C PRO A 5 -0.12 -28.90 6.77
N ILE A 6 -0.63 -27.67 6.80
CA ILE A 6 0.02 -26.56 7.53
C ILE A 6 0.27 -26.89 9.01
N LEU A 7 -0.60 -27.72 9.60
CA LEU A 7 -0.52 -28.12 11.01
C LEU A 7 0.65 -29.05 11.32
N GLU A 8 1.25 -29.67 10.30
CA GLU A 8 2.43 -30.53 10.44
C GLU A 8 3.75 -29.75 10.39
N LEU A 9 3.69 -28.46 10.02
CA LEU A 9 4.87 -27.59 10.02
C LEU A 9 5.23 -27.14 11.45
N PRO A 10 6.50 -26.78 11.72
CA PRO A 10 6.86 -26.09 12.96
C PRO A 10 6.05 -24.81 13.14
N GLU A 11 5.73 -24.48 14.39
CA GLU A 11 4.85 -23.35 14.73
C GLU A 11 5.39 -22.02 14.20
N GLU A 12 6.72 -21.86 14.12
CA GLU A 12 7.37 -20.68 13.56
C GLU A 12 7.03 -20.51 12.08
N ILE A 13 7.02 -21.61 11.32
CA ILE A 13 6.66 -21.60 9.90
C ILE A 13 5.16 -21.36 9.74
N GLN A 14 4.33 -21.97 10.60
CA GLN A 14 2.89 -21.68 10.62
C GLN A 14 2.64 -20.19 10.85
N ALA A 15 3.32 -19.57 11.82
CA ALA A 15 3.20 -18.15 12.12
C ALA A 15 3.60 -17.27 10.92
N LEU A 16 4.70 -17.59 10.23
CA LEU A 16 5.12 -16.88 9.02
C LEU A 16 4.09 -16.99 7.90
N VAL A 17 3.46 -18.15 7.72
CA VAL A 17 2.37 -18.31 6.73
C VAL A 17 1.17 -17.42 7.09
N VAL A 18 0.81 -17.34 8.38
CA VAL A 18 -0.27 -16.47 8.86
C VAL A 18 0.06 -14.99 8.66
N GLU A 19 1.28 -14.56 8.98
CA GLU A 19 1.76 -13.20 8.74
C GLU A 19 1.74 -12.86 7.24
N HIS A 20 2.19 -13.77 6.38
CA HIS A 20 2.14 -13.61 4.94
C HIS A 20 0.70 -13.52 4.41
N LEU A 21 -0.22 -14.35 4.92
CA LEU A 21 -1.65 -14.26 4.58
C LEU A 21 -2.25 -12.94 5.01
N ALA A 22 -1.90 -12.42 6.19
CA ALA A 22 -2.38 -11.12 6.66
C ALA A 22 -1.97 -9.98 5.72
N SER A 23 -0.78 -10.05 5.12
CA SER A 23 -0.31 -9.05 4.16
C SER A 23 -0.96 -9.14 2.78
N ASN A 24 -1.57 -10.29 2.41
CA ASN A 24 -2.02 -10.54 1.04
C ASN A 24 -3.53 -10.80 0.90
N SER A 25 -4.20 -11.29 1.94
CA SER A 25 -5.57 -11.80 1.81
C SER A 25 -6.40 -11.64 3.09
N PHE A 26 -7.29 -10.66 3.07
CA PHE A 26 -8.35 -10.51 4.07
C PHE A 26 -9.15 -11.81 4.25
N THR A 27 -9.65 -12.37 3.14
CA THR A 27 -10.48 -13.58 3.17
C THR A 27 -9.69 -14.81 3.61
N GLY A 28 -8.44 -14.94 3.17
CA GLY A 28 -7.53 -16.01 3.58
C GLY A 28 -7.26 -15.99 5.08
N LEU A 29 -6.95 -14.83 5.66
CA LEU A 29 -6.68 -14.72 7.09
C LEU A 29 -7.92 -15.05 7.93
N TYR A 30 -9.09 -14.52 7.57
CA TYR A 30 -10.33 -14.80 8.30
C TYR A 30 -10.79 -16.26 8.14
N GLY A 31 -10.60 -16.86 6.96
CA GLY A 31 -10.84 -18.28 6.74
C GLY A 31 -9.91 -19.16 7.58
N LEU A 32 -8.63 -18.81 7.64
CA LEU A 32 -7.65 -19.51 8.48
C LEU A 32 -7.99 -19.38 9.97
N ARG A 33 -8.38 -18.19 10.42
CA ARG A 33 -8.84 -17.95 11.81
C ARG A 33 -10.07 -18.80 12.17
N ALA A 34 -10.97 -19.04 11.22
CA ALA A 34 -12.16 -19.86 11.42
C ALA A 34 -11.89 -21.39 11.35
N SER A 35 -10.72 -21.79 10.86
CA SER A 35 -10.42 -23.22 10.59
C SER A 35 -10.22 -24.05 11.86
N CYS A 36 -9.36 -23.62 12.78
CA CYS A 36 -9.07 -24.35 14.02
C CYS A 36 -8.51 -23.45 15.12
N LYS A 37 -8.46 -23.97 16.36
CA LYS A 37 -7.99 -23.22 17.54
C LYS A 37 -6.53 -22.77 17.42
N SER A 38 -5.65 -23.61 16.87
CA SER A 38 -4.23 -23.27 16.67
C SER A 38 -4.08 -22.09 15.71
N MET A 39 -4.70 -22.18 14.53
CA MET A 39 -4.69 -21.12 13.52
C MET A 39 -5.32 -19.82 14.03
N LYS A 40 -6.41 -19.91 14.80
CA LYS A 40 -7.00 -18.75 15.47
C LYS A 40 -5.99 -18.07 16.40
N ALA A 41 -5.30 -18.83 17.25
CA ALA A 41 -4.32 -18.30 18.19
C ALA A 41 -3.14 -17.62 17.47
N LEU A 42 -2.66 -18.21 16.37
CA LEU A 42 -1.62 -17.59 15.53
C LEU A 42 -2.11 -16.28 14.88
N ALA A 43 -3.31 -16.29 14.31
CA ALA A 43 -3.91 -15.12 13.64
C ALA A 43 -4.23 -13.96 14.61
N GLU A 44 -4.35 -14.24 15.91
CA GLU A 44 -4.62 -13.25 16.95
C GLU A 44 -3.33 -12.69 17.61
N ARG A 45 -2.14 -13.16 17.19
CA ARG A 45 -0.86 -12.60 17.66
C ARG A 45 -0.72 -11.14 17.26
N SER A 46 -0.16 -10.31 18.15
CA SER A 46 0.03 -8.88 17.89
C SER A 46 0.82 -8.62 16.61
N ARG A 47 1.85 -9.43 16.36
CA ARG A 47 2.69 -9.34 15.16
C ARG A 47 1.92 -9.48 13.85
N VAL A 48 0.79 -10.19 13.83
CA VAL A 48 -0.07 -10.27 12.63
C VAL A 48 -0.62 -8.89 12.27
N ASN A 49 -0.94 -8.05 13.26
CA ASN A 49 -1.40 -6.69 13.01
C ASN A 49 -0.31 -5.82 12.36
N HIS A 50 0.98 -6.10 12.58
CA HIS A 50 2.07 -5.39 11.89
C HIS A 50 2.07 -5.68 10.38
N PHE A 51 1.79 -6.92 9.96
CA PHE A 51 1.79 -7.32 8.56
C PHE A 51 0.44 -7.16 7.84
N TYR A 52 -0.64 -6.97 8.59
CA TYR A 52 -1.99 -6.89 8.05
C TYR A 52 -2.14 -5.76 7.03
N ASP A 53 -2.45 -6.06 5.76
CA ASP A 53 -2.74 -5.00 4.80
C ASP A 53 -4.15 -4.46 5.03
N VAL A 54 -4.28 -3.34 5.75
CA VAL A 54 -5.59 -2.74 6.04
C VAL A 54 -6.32 -2.31 4.76
N LEU A 55 -5.58 -2.10 3.66
CA LEU A 55 -6.16 -1.79 2.37
C LEU A 55 -6.79 -3.01 1.66
N SER A 56 -6.58 -4.21 2.19
CA SER A 56 -7.24 -5.44 1.71
C SER A 56 -8.67 -5.61 2.23
N VAL A 57 -9.10 -4.83 3.24
CA VAL A 57 -10.45 -4.94 3.81
C VAL A 57 -11.50 -4.61 2.75
N PRO A 58 -12.49 -5.48 2.51
CA PRO A 58 -13.55 -5.21 1.54
C PRO A 58 -14.28 -3.90 1.85
N ARG A 59 -14.41 -3.05 0.83
CA ARG A 59 -15.05 -1.72 0.92
C ARG A 59 -16.39 -1.74 1.66
N ARG A 60 -17.19 -2.79 1.46
CA ARG A 60 -18.55 -2.92 2.02
C ARG A 60 -18.57 -3.08 3.54
N LEU A 61 -17.46 -3.50 4.14
CA LEU A 61 -17.39 -3.80 5.57
C LEU A 61 -17.03 -2.58 6.43
N ASN A 62 -16.61 -1.47 5.80
CA ASN A 62 -15.89 -0.37 6.43
C ASN A 62 -14.64 -0.86 7.20
N MET A 63 -13.65 0.00 7.41
CA MET A 63 -12.53 -0.35 8.28
C MET A 63 -13.00 -0.36 9.74
N PRO A 64 -12.90 -1.47 10.49
CA PRO A 64 -13.25 -1.46 11.91
C PRO A 64 -12.28 -0.54 12.68
N PRO A 65 -12.77 0.45 13.46
CA PRO A 65 -11.90 1.38 14.19
C PRO A 65 -10.92 0.69 15.14
N GLY A 66 -11.36 -0.42 15.77
CA GLY A 66 -10.51 -1.24 16.63
C GLY A 66 -9.34 -1.88 15.87
N LEU A 67 -9.58 -2.41 14.67
CA LEU A 67 -8.54 -3.02 13.84
C LEU A 67 -7.50 -2.00 13.38
N PHE A 68 -7.95 -0.82 12.94
CA PHE A 68 -7.03 0.26 12.58
C PHE A 68 -6.16 0.68 13.77
N LYS A 69 -6.76 0.81 14.96
CA LYS A 69 -6.04 1.18 16.18
C LYS A 69 -4.98 0.14 16.57
N THR A 70 -5.30 -1.15 16.52
CA THR A 70 -4.35 -2.22 16.85
C THR A 70 -3.23 -2.33 15.83
N CYS A 71 -3.53 -2.25 14.53
CA CYS A 71 -2.50 -2.22 13.48
C CYS A 71 -1.58 -1.01 13.64
N TYR A 72 -2.14 0.17 13.90
CA TYR A 72 -1.36 1.37 14.10
C TYR A 72 -0.44 1.28 15.33
N ALA A 73 -0.90 0.69 16.44
CA ALA A 73 -0.09 0.47 17.63
C ALA A 73 1.13 -0.43 17.35
N GLU A 74 0.99 -1.38 16.43
CA GLU A 74 2.05 -2.29 15.97
C GLU A 74 2.91 -1.68 14.83
N ARG A 75 2.82 -0.37 14.61
CA ARG A 75 3.54 0.36 13.54
C ARG A 75 3.32 -0.24 12.14
N ASN A 76 2.12 -0.75 11.89
CA ASN A 76 1.76 -1.37 10.63
C ASN A 76 2.00 -0.41 9.43
N PRO A 77 2.79 -0.82 8.42
CA PRO A 77 3.13 0.03 7.28
C PRO A 77 1.91 0.54 6.49
N SER A 78 0.87 -0.28 6.33
CA SER A 78 -0.34 0.11 5.60
C SER A 78 -1.15 1.21 6.33
N THR A 79 -1.19 1.18 7.68
CA THR A 79 -1.81 2.26 8.47
C THR A 79 -0.99 3.54 8.48
N LEU A 80 0.34 3.43 8.55
CA LEU A 80 1.25 4.57 8.44
C LEU A 80 1.10 5.23 7.07
N TYR A 81 1.06 4.43 6.01
CA TYR A 81 0.79 4.90 4.65
C TYR A 81 -0.55 5.64 4.56
N MET A 82 -1.64 5.06 5.07
CA MET A 82 -2.95 5.71 5.07
C MET A 82 -2.94 7.07 5.77
N LYS A 83 -2.30 7.16 6.95
CA LYS A 83 -2.15 8.44 7.66
C LYS A 83 -1.34 9.44 6.84
N GLY A 84 -0.22 9.00 6.27
CA GLY A 84 0.65 9.86 5.47
C GLY A 84 -0.07 10.45 4.26
N VAL A 85 -0.83 9.62 3.54
CA VAL A 85 -1.64 10.08 2.41
C VAL A 85 -2.74 11.05 2.88
N GLN A 86 -3.42 10.75 3.98
CA GLN A 86 -4.46 11.65 4.50
C GLN A 86 -3.89 13.01 4.92
N PHE A 87 -2.77 13.01 5.64
CA PHE A 87 -2.12 14.23 6.12
C PHE A 87 -1.63 15.08 4.95
N PHE A 88 -0.97 14.47 3.98
CA PHE A 88 -0.43 15.17 2.82
C PHE A 88 -1.55 15.68 1.90
N PHE A 89 -2.43 14.78 1.43
CA PHE A 89 -3.35 15.07 0.33
C PHE A 89 -4.72 15.58 0.77
N THR A 90 -5.12 15.37 2.03
CA THR A 90 -6.42 15.83 2.56
C THR A 90 -6.27 17.02 3.50
N PHE A 91 -5.29 16.98 4.41
CA PHE A 91 -5.11 18.02 5.43
C PHE A 91 -4.04 19.06 5.10
N ASN A 92 -3.34 18.91 3.97
CA ASN A 92 -2.25 19.78 3.54
C ASN A 92 -1.10 19.91 4.58
N LEU A 93 -0.92 18.89 5.42
CA LEU A 93 0.20 18.74 6.34
C LEU A 93 1.33 17.99 5.62
N GLN A 94 2.04 18.71 4.75
CA GLN A 94 2.94 18.10 3.76
C GLN A 94 4.14 17.41 4.42
N GLU A 95 4.78 18.03 5.41
CA GLU A 95 5.97 17.47 6.06
C GLU A 95 5.62 16.21 6.86
N GLU A 96 4.57 16.27 7.68
CA GLU A 96 4.11 15.14 8.49
C GLU A 96 3.59 14.01 7.61
N GLY A 97 2.79 14.34 6.58
CA GLY A 97 2.27 13.36 5.64
C GLY A 97 3.39 12.63 4.91
N LEU A 98 4.41 13.37 4.45
CA LEU A 98 5.58 12.81 3.79
C LEU A 98 6.43 11.94 4.73
N ALA A 99 6.59 12.35 5.99
CA ALA A 99 7.31 11.57 7.00
C ALA A 99 6.63 10.21 7.28
N PHE A 100 5.30 10.18 7.40
CA PHE A 100 4.56 8.93 7.57
C PHE A 100 4.67 8.02 6.33
N MET A 101 4.55 8.58 5.12
CA MET A 101 4.75 7.82 3.89
C MET A 101 6.18 7.25 3.80
N LYS A 102 7.19 8.03 4.22
CA LYS A 102 8.58 7.56 4.29
C LYS A 102 8.73 6.39 5.25
N LEU A 103 8.18 6.48 6.46
CA LEU A 103 8.26 5.38 7.42
C LEU A 103 7.67 4.07 6.86
N ALA A 104 6.52 4.15 6.19
CA ALA A 104 5.93 2.98 5.54
C ALA A 104 6.75 2.47 4.33
N ALA A 105 7.40 3.39 3.59
CA ALA A 105 8.27 3.04 2.47
C ALA A 105 9.57 2.37 2.92
N ASP A 106 10.17 2.84 4.03
CA ASP A 106 11.39 2.27 4.60
C ASP A 106 11.14 0.84 5.12
N GLU A 107 9.90 0.51 5.52
CA GLU A 107 9.43 -0.86 5.83
C GLU A 107 9.09 -1.70 4.57
N GLY A 108 9.31 -1.15 3.36
CA GLY A 108 9.13 -1.86 2.10
C GLY A 108 7.68 -1.99 1.63
N TYR A 109 6.72 -1.25 2.20
CA TYR A 109 5.33 -1.31 1.76
C TYR A 109 5.18 -0.72 0.35
N GLU A 110 4.98 -1.56 -0.66
CA GLU A 110 5.09 -1.19 -2.09
C GLU A 110 4.33 0.09 -2.46
N ARG A 111 3.10 0.26 -1.94
CA ARG A 111 2.27 1.45 -2.19
C ARG A 111 2.88 2.71 -1.59
N ALA A 112 3.48 2.61 -0.40
CA ALA A 112 4.17 3.74 0.21
C ALA A 112 5.47 4.07 -0.53
N VAL A 113 6.26 3.06 -0.93
CA VAL A 113 7.49 3.27 -1.72
C VAL A 113 7.16 4.03 -3.01
N TYR A 114 6.14 3.57 -3.73
CA TYR A 114 5.67 4.23 -4.95
C TYR A 114 5.16 5.65 -4.69
N THR A 115 4.22 5.82 -3.75
CA THR A 115 3.59 7.12 -3.52
C THR A 115 4.60 8.13 -2.97
N TYR A 116 5.51 7.71 -2.10
CA TYR A 116 6.59 8.57 -1.60
C TYR A 116 7.50 9.03 -2.73
N ALA A 117 7.99 8.11 -3.57
CA ALA A 117 8.85 8.44 -4.70
C ALA A 117 8.17 9.38 -5.70
N MET A 118 6.93 9.10 -6.07
CA MET A 118 6.13 9.96 -6.96
C MET A 118 5.89 11.34 -6.35
N THR A 119 5.57 11.42 -5.05
CA THR A 119 5.36 12.70 -4.36
C THR A 119 6.66 13.51 -4.32
N ARG A 120 7.80 12.89 -3.99
CA ARG A 120 9.12 13.54 -4.02
C ARG A 120 9.44 14.11 -5.40
N LYS A 121 9.19 13.33 -6.46
CA LYS A 121 9.42 13.75 -7.83
C LYS A 121 8.50 14.89 -8.26
N ILE A 122 7.20 14.81 -7.97
CA ILE A 122 6.21 15.82 -8.37
C ILE A 122 6.45 17.16 -7.66
N PHE A 123 6.74 17.15 -6.36
CA PHE A 123 6.78 18.38 -5.55
C PHE A 123 8.16 19.01 -5.42
N TRP A 124 9.22 18.20 -5.54
CA TRP A 124 10.60 18.67 -5.35
C TRP A 124 11.54 18.28 -6.51
N GLY A 125 11.04 17.64 -7.57
CA GLY A 125 11.87 17.22 -8.71
C GLY A 125 12.87 16.10 -8.39
N ASP A 126 12.84 15.55 -7.18
CA ASP A 126 13.77 14.54 -6.67
C ASP A 126 13.63 13.21 -7.44
N GLU A 127 14.70 12.83 -8.14
CA GLU A 127 14.76 11.62 -8.96
C GLU A 127 15.32 10.40 -8.23
N GLU A 128 15.94 10.57 -7.05
CA GLU A 128 16.72 9.50 -6.40
C GLU A 128 15.86 8.26 -6.12
N TYR A 129 14.64 8.48 -5.64
CA TYR A 129 13.68 7.41 -5.33
C TYR A 129 12.94 6.93 -6.57
N PHE A 130 12.65 7.85 -7.49
CA PHE A 130 11.87 7.57 -8.69
C PHE A 130 12.65 6.75 -9.72
N ALA A 131 13.96 7.01 -9.87
CA ALA A 131 14.84 6.29 -10.78
C ALA A 131 14.98 4.78 -10.45
N ARG A 132 14.54 4.36 -9.26
CA ARG A 132 14.55 2.96 -8.82
C ARG A 132 13.41 2.14 -9.44
N PHE A 133 12.43 2.77 -10.09
CA PHE A 133 11.28 2.09 -10.67
C PHE A 133 11.49 1.76 -12.14
N THR A 134 11.16 0.52 -12.52
CA THR A 134 10.95 0.14 -13.94
C THR A 134 9.56 0.54 -14.41
N ARG A 135 9.36 0.62 -15.73
CA ARG A 135 8.04 0.88 -16.32
C ARG A 135 6.99 -0.13 -15.84
N GLU A 136 7.32 -1.43 -15.77
CA GLU A 136 6.38 -2.45 -15.30
C GLU A 136 5.99 -2.23 -13.83
N SER A 137 6.95 -1.85 -12.99
CA SER A 137 6.69 -1.57 -11.57
C SER A 137 5.78 -0.34 -11.40
N VAL A 138 5.98 0.71 -12.20
CA VAL A 138 5.11 1.91 -12.21
C VAL A 138 3.70 1.54 -12.63
N ASP A 139 3.53 0.74 -13.68
CA ASP A 139 2.20 0.32 -14.13
C ASP A 139 1.49 -0.55 -13.08
N ARG A 140 2.16 -1.59 -12.58
CA ARG A 140 1.61 -2.52 -11.58
C ARG A 140 1.22 -1.80 -10.29
N ILE A 141 2.15 -1.08 -9.66
CA ILE A 141 1.91 -0.45 -8.37
C ILE A 141 1.02 0.78 -8.54
N GLY A 142 1.17 1.52 -9.65
CA GLY A 142 0.29 2.64 -9.98
C GLY A 142 -1.17 2.22 -10.13
N LYS A 143 -1.45 1.05 -10.72
CA LYS A 143 -2.82 0.47 -10.77
C LYS A 143 -3.35 0.20 -9.36
N LEU A 144 -2.54 -0.40 -8.49
CA LEU A 144 -2.92 -0.64 -7.09
C LEU A 144 -3.25 0.67 -6.39
N VAL A 145 -2.39 1.68 -6.48
CA VAL A 145 -2.58 2.98 -5.83
C VAL A 145 -3.82 3.73 -6.37
N ARG A 146 -4.04 3.75 -7.68
CA ARG A 146 -5.24 4.36 -8.30
C ARG A 146 -6.53 3.66 -7.90
N SER A 147 -6.49 2.35 -7.66
CA SER A 147 -7.66 1.59 -7.20
C SER A 147 -8.10 1.98 -5.78
N LEU A 148 -7.23 2.63 -5.00
CA LEU A 148 -7.52 3.11 -3.64
C LEU A 148 -8.28 4.42 -3.70
N LYS A 149 -9.59 4.34 -3.89
CA LYS A 149 -10.48 5.50 -3.86
C LYS A 149 -10.68 6.11 -2.46
N TRP A 150 -10.02 5.57 -1.42
CA TRP A 150 -10.26 5.95 -0.02
C TRP A 150 -9.45 7.16 0.45
N ALA A 151 -8.38 7.55 -0.25
CA ALA A 151 -7.33 8.40 0.33
C ALA A 151 -7.08 9.71 -0.43
N TRP A 152 -7.68 9.90 -1.60
CA TRP A 152 -7.56 11.13 -2.36
C TRP A 152 -8.74 12.04 -1.96
N GLY A 153 -8.53 12.87 -0.93
CA GLY A 153 -9.47 13.96 -0.63
C GLY A 153 -9.77 14.74 -1.90
N LEU A 154 -11.02 15.14 -2.10
CA LEU A 154 -11.48 15.87 -3.29
C LEU A 154 -10.97 17.33 -3.34
N SER A 155 -10.27 17.78 -2.29
CA SER A 155 -9.80 19.15 -2.15
C SER A 155 -8.29 19.18 -2.33
N HIS A 156 -7.85 19.57 -3.52
CA HIS A 156 -6.46 19.90 -3.78
C HIS A 156 -6.39 21.37 -4.20
N GLY A 157 -5.49 22.13 -3.56
CA GLY A 157 -5.24 23.53 -3.93
C GLY A 157 -4.64 23.66 -5.34
N ASP A 158 -4.73 24.85 -5.93
CA ASP A 158 -4.32 25.09 -7.32
C ASP A 158 -2.85 24.74 -7.58
N GLU A 159 -1.96 25.01 -6.61
CA GLU A 159 -0.53 24.66 -6.69
C GLU A 159 -0.32 23.14 -6.85
N PHE A 160 -1.08 22.33 -6.11
CA PHE A 160 -1.04 20.88 -6.22
C PHE A 160 -1.42 20.44 -7.64
N GLN A 161 -2.51 21.01 -8.17
CA GLN A 161 -3.01 20.67 -9.49
C GLN A 161 -2.01 21.07 -10.58
N ALA A 162 -1.38 22.24 -10.45
CA ALA A 162 -0.35 22.72 -11.38
C ALA A 162 0.85 21.76 -11.44
N LYS A 163 1.44 21.42 -10.28
CA LYS A 163 2.59 20.50 -10.20
C LYS A 163 2.25 19.10 -10.73
N ARG A 164 1.06 18.59 -10.41
CA ARG A 164 0.56 17.32 -10.96
C ARG A 164 0.45 17.38 -12.49
N ASN A 165 -0.14 18.44 -13.02
CA ASN A 165 -0.35 18.59 -14.46
C ASN A 165 0.98 18.72 -15.22
N GLU A 166 1.95 19.45 -14.65
CA GLU A 166 3.32 19.54 -15.17
C GLU A 166 4.01 18.17 -15.20
N PHE A 167 3.91 17.39 -14.12
CA PHE A 167 4.45 16.03 -14.10
C PHE A 167 3.78 15.14 -15.17
N ILE A 168 2.46 15.25 -15.33
CA ILE A 168 1.72 14.50 -16.35
C ILE A 168 2.14 14.91 -17.76
N SER A 169 2.43 16.18 -18.03
CA SER A 169 2.84 16.60 -19.37
C SER A 169 4.30 16.26 -19.69
N THR A 170 5.17 16.19 -18.69
CA THR A 170 6.63 16.04 -18.89
C THR A 170 7.12 14.59 -18.69
N VAL A 171 6.64 13.90 -17.65
CA VAL A 171 7.18 12.60 -17.23
C VAL A 171 6.32 11.44 -17.69
N VAL A 172 4.99 11.59 -17.74
CA VAL A 172 4.13 10.50 -18.22
C VAL A 172 4.44 10.10 -19.66
N PRO A 173 4.66 11.02 -20.63
CA PRO A 173 4.97 10.63 -22.00
C PRO A 173 6.22 9.76 -22.13
N SER A 174 7.27 9.98 -21.31
CA SER A 174 8.49 9.16 -21.36
C SER A 174 8.26 7.70 -20.96
N PHE A 175 7.20 7.41 -20.20
CA PHE A 175 6.81 6.03 -19.92
C PHE A 175 6.08 5.35 -21.08
N TYR A 176 5.39 6.11 -21.94
CA TYR A 176 4.51 5.54 -22.97
C TYR A 176 5.02 5.78 -24.40
N SER A 177 6.13 6.50 -24.59
CA SER A 177 6.70 6.86 -25.90
C SER A 177 7.59 5.79 -26.56
N CYS A 178 7.72 4.60 -25.98
CA CYS A 178 8.45 3.51 -26.64
C CYS A 178 7.67 3.03 -27.88
N GLN A 179 8.31 3.01 -29.04
CA GLN A 179 7.75 2.71 -30.38
C GLN A 179 7.17 1.28 -30.55
N CYS A 180 7.15 0.46 -29.50
CA CYS A 180 6.87 -0.98 -29.60
C CYS A 180 5.44 -1.41 -29.23
N VAL A 181 4.51 -0.52 -28.83
CA VAL A 181 3.13 -0.90 -28.45
C VAL A 181 2.12 0.21 -28.80
N PRO A 182 0.89 -0.12 -29.27
CA PRO A 182 -0.11 0.88 -29.65
C PRO A 182 -0.50 1.74 -28.44
N VAL A 183 -0.72 3.02 -28.72
CA VAL A 183 -1.25 4.01 -27.78
C VAL A 183 -2.51 3.44 -27.13
N LEU A 184 -2.49 3.25 -25.81
CA LEU A 184 -3.72 3.06 -25.04
C LEU A 184 -4.49 4.38 -25.12
N GLU A 185 -5.50 4.42 -25.98
CA GLU A 185 -6.48 5.51 -25.99
C GLU A 185 -7.11 5.60 -24.59
N ARG A 186 -7.10 6.81 -24.04
CA ARG A 186 -7.79 7.11 -22.78
C ARG A 186 -9.25 7.36 -23.12
N ASP A 187 -10.14 6.49 -22.64
CA ASP A 187 -11.57 6.79 -22.47
C ASP A 187 -11.78 7.78 -21.30
#